data_AF-A0A9X4QXG8-F1
#
_entry.id   AF-A0A9X4QXG8-F1
#
_cell.length_a   1.000
_cell.length_b   1.000
_cell.length_c   1.000
_cell.angle_alpha   90.00
_cell.angle_beta   90.00
_cell.angle_gamma   90.00
#
_symmetry.space_group_name_H-M   'P 1'
#
loop_
_entity.id
_entity.type
_entity.pdbx_description
1 polymer ?
#
loop_
_entity_poly.entity_id
_entity_poly.type
_entity_poly.pdbx_seq_one_letter_code
_entity_poly.pdbx_strand_id
1 'polypeptide(L)' 'MIVVTGATGQLGQAVVEKLLQRVPADHLGVSVRDIERAKELQERGVRVRRGGLYGSRQFASRI' A
#
# COMPACT_ATOMS: atom_id res chain seq x y z
N MET A 1 -2.93 -8.48 -8.65
CA MET A 1 -2.51 -7.67 -7.48
C MET A 1 -2.51 -6.21 -7.89
N ILE A 2 -3.16 -5.33 -7.12
CA ILE A 2 -3.14 -3.87 -7.35
C ILE A 2 -2.16 -3.26 -6.35
N VAL A 3 -1.35 -2.29 -6.79
CA VAL A 3 -0.40 -1.59 -5.91
C VAL A 3 -0.69 -0.10 -5.90
N VAL A 4 -0.85 0.48 -4.70
CA VAL A 4 -1.03 1.92 -4.51
C VAL A 4 0.20 2.53 -3.84
N THR A 5 0.85 3.48 -4.50
CA THR A 5 1.94 4.26 -3.91
C THR A 5 1.42 5.51 -3.24
N GLY A 6 2.06 5.95 -2.15
CA GLY A 6 1.60 7.15 -1.42
C GLY A 6 0.29 6.91 -0.66
N ALA A 7 0.03 5.65 -0.25
CA ALA A 7 -1.21 5.22 0.37
C ALA A 7 -1.54 5.91 1.71
N THR A 8 -0.56 6.57 2.35
CA THR A 8 -0.74 7.34 3.60
C THR A 8 -1.02 8.83 3.35
N GLY A 9 -1.11 9.27 2.09
CA GLY A 9 -1.57 10.61 1.72
C GLY A 9 -3.08 10.63 1.50
N GLN A 10 -3.69 11.82 1.45
CA GLN A 10 -5.15 11.98 1.38
C GLN A 10 -5.79 11.20 0.22
N LEU A 11 -5.26 11.37 -1.00
CA LEU A 11 -5.76 10.65 -2.17
C LEU A 11 -5.51 9.14 -2.08
N GLY A 12 -4.29 8.75 -1.70
CA GLY A 12 -3.91 7.34 -1.62
C GLY A 12 -4.77 6.56 -0.63
N GLN A 13 -5.07 7.18 0.52
CA GLN A 13 -5.93 6.60 1.54
C GLN A 13 -7.37 6.41 1.02
N ALA A 14 -7.95 7.44 0.40
CA ALA A 14 -9.29 7.35 -0.18
C ALA A 14 -9.37 6.27 -1.29
N VAL A 15 -8.33 6.15 -2.12
CA VAL A 15 -8.24 5.09 -3.14
C VAL A 15 -8.20 3.71 -2.49
N VAL A 16 -7.35 3.51 -1.48
CA VAL A 16 -7.25 2.22 -0.76
C VAL A 16 -8.59 1.84 -0.12
N GLU A 17 -9.27 2.78 0.53
CA GLU A 17 -10.59 2.53 1.13
C GLU A 17 -11.62 2.09 0.09
N LYS A 18 -11.66 2.74 -1.07
CA LYS A 18 -12.58 2.36 -2.16
C LYS A 18 -12.20 1.02 -2.80
N LEU A 19 -10.92 0.69 -2.89
CA LEU A 19 -10.47 -0.60 -3.40
C LEU A 19 -10.84 -1.74 -2.45
N LEU A 20 -10.70 -1.55 -1.14
CA LEU A 20 -11.08 -2.55 -0.13
C LEU A 20 -12.58 -2.88 -0.09
N GLN A 21 -13.43 -2.07 -0.73
CA GLN A 21 -14.85 -2.38 -0.94
C GLN A 21 -15.11 -3.26 -2.16
N ARG A 22 -14.11 -3.46 -3.02
CA ARG A 22 -14.25 -4.09 -4.35
C ARG A 22 -13.39 -5.33 -4.51
N VAL A 23 -12.26 -5.39 -3.82
CA VAL A 23 -11.31 -6.51 -3.89
C VAL A 23 -10.92 -6.98 -2.49
N PRO A 24 -10.62 -8.27 -2.31
CA PRO A 24 -10.01 -8.79 -1.10
C PRO A 24 -8.73 -8.02 -0.72
N ALA A 25 -8.48 -7.84 0.58
CA ALA A 25 -7.36 -7.03 1.08
C ALA A 25 -5.99 -7.61 0.69
N ASP A 26 -5.87 -8.92 0.61
CA ASP A 26 -4.66 -9.65 0.21
C ASP A 26 -4.31 -9.50 -1.29
N HIS A 27 -5.26 -9.02 -2.10
CA HIS A 27 -5.06 -8.62 -3.49
C HIS A 27 -4.52 -7.18 -3.64
N LEU A 28 -4.48 -6.41 -2.54
CA LEU A 28 -4.00 -5.03 -2.49
C LEU A 28 -2.63 -4.94 -1.79
N GLY A 29 -1.70 -4.25 -2.44
CA GLY A 29 -0.42 -3.86 -1.85
C GLY A 29 -0.27 -2.34 -1.79
N VAL A 30 0.47 -1.83 -0.82
CA VAL A 30 0.76 -0.40 -0.68
C VAL A 30 2.25 -0.12 -0.52
N SER A 31 2.70 0.95 -1.17
CA SER A 31 4.03 1.54 -0.99
C SER A 31 3.96 2.79 -0.14
N VAL A 32 4.65 2.78 0.99
CA VAL A 32 4.66 3.90 1.95
C VAL A 32 6.09 4.25 2.35
N ARG A 33 6.35 5.51 2.69
CA ARG A 33 7.67 5.91 3.20
C ARG A 33 7.87 5.43 4.64
N ASP A 34 6.80 5.52 5.41
CA ASP A 34 6.75 5.13 6.81
C ASP A 34 5.71 4.02 6.98
N ILE A 35 6.16 2.86 7.45
CA ILE A 35 5.31 1.67 7.64
C ILE A 35 4.36 1.88 8.81
N GLU A 36 4.79 2.59 9.86
CA GLU A 36 3.96 2.81 11.07
C GLU A 36 2.67 3.55 10.72
N ARG A 37 2.75 4.50 9.79
CA ARG A 37 1.59 5.24 9.28
C ARG A 37 0.60 4.39 8.49
N ALA A 38 0.95 3.16 8.14
CA ALA A 38 0.12 2.21 7.38
C ALA A 38 -0.23 0.95 8.18
N LYS A 39 0.01 0.94 9.51
CA LYS A 39 -0.25 -0.20 10.37
C LYS A 39 -1.71 -0.69 10.32
N GLU A 40 -2.67 0.23 10.31
CA GLU A 40 -4.09 -0.10 10.18
C GLU A 40 -4.39 -0.88 8.88
N LEU A 41 -3.74 -0.51 7.78
CA LEU A 41 -3.89 -1.23 6.51
C LEU A 41 -3.34 -2.65 6.61
N GLN A 42 -2.22 -2.83 7.29
CA GLN A 42 -1.62 -4.14 7.53
C GLN A 42 -2.53 -5.03 8.39
N GLU A 43 -3.14 -4.47 9.45
CA GLU A 43 -4.10 -5.17 10.31
C GLU A 43 -5.36 -5.59 9.53
N ARG A 44 -5.73 -4.83 8.50
CA ARG A 44 -6.81 -5.17 7.56
C ARG A 44 -6.42 -6.20 6.48
N GLY A 45 -5.19 -6.72 6.50
CA GLY A 45 -4.70 -7.73 5.56
C GLY A 45 -4.08 -7.17 4.27
N VAL A 46 -3.89 -5.84 4.17
CA VAL A 46 -3.19 -5.22 3.02
C VAL A 46 -1.69 -5.47 3.12
N ARG A 47 -1.04 -5.81 2.01
CA ARG A 47 0.42 -5.96 1.98
C ARG A 47 1.10 -4.59 2.01
N VAL A 48 1.71 -4.22 3.13
CA VAL A 48 2.45 -2.96 3.28
C VAL A 48 3.94 -3.16 3.00
N ARG A 49 4.54 -2.27 2.19
CA ARG A 49 5.99 -2.25 1.96
C ARG A 49 6.52 -0.83 2.09
N ARG A 50 7.71 -0.71 2.69
CA ARG A 50 8.47 0.54 2.64
C ARG A 50 8.94 0.77 1.19
N GLY A 51 8.73 1.99 0.69
CA GLY A 51 9.16 2.42 -0.63
C GLY A 51 9.39 3.91 -0.68
N GLY A 52 10.38 4.30 -1.48
CA GLY A 52 10.72 5.69 -1.78
C GLY A 52 10.44 6.01 -3.25
N LEU A 53 9.95 7.21 -3.51
CA LEU A 53 9.69 7.69 -4.88
C LEU A 53 10.97 7.87 -5.70
N TYR A 54 12.11 8.11 -5.04
CA TYR A 54 13.42 8.23 -5.68
C TYR A 54 14.25 6.96 -5.44
N GLY A 55 14.52 6.19 -6.49
CA GLY A 55 15.58 5.17 -6.52
C GLY A 55 15.38 3.89 -5.70
N SER A 56 14.21 3.62 -5.13
CA SER A 56 14.06 2.41 -4.30
C SER A 56 13.77 1.15 -5.14
N ARG A 57 14.79 0.28 -5.30
CA ARG A 57 14.66 -1.08 -5.88
C ARG A 57 13.83 -2.06 -5.03
N GLN A 58 13.15 -1.56 -4.00
CA GLN A 58 12.49 -2.38 -3.00
C GLN A 58 11.19 -2.99 -3.53
N PHE A 59 10.56 -2.42 -4.57
CA PHE A 59 9.32 -2.99 -5.13
C PHE A 59 9.51 -4.21 -6.03
N ALA A 60 10.66 -4.32 -6.70
CA ALA A 60 10.88 -5.30 -7.77
C ALA A 60 11.05 -6.77 -7.31
N SER A 61 11.16 -7.03 -6.01
CA SER A 61 11.70 -8.32 -5.52
C SER A 61 10.69 -9.48 -5.37
N ARG A 62 9.46 -9.42 -5.87
CA ARG A 62 8.48 -10.53 -5.97
C ARG A 62 7.07 -10.00 -6.34
N ILE A 63 6.87 -9.70 -7.61
CA ILE A 63 5.54 -9.79 -8.23
C ILE A 63 5.42 -11.21 -8.75
#